data_AF-A0A2G2M141-F1
#
_entry.id   AF-A0A2G2M141-F1
#
_cell.length_a   1.000
_cell.length_b   1.000
_cell.length_c   1.000
_cell.angle_alpha   90.00
_cell.angle_beta   90.00
_cell.angle_gamma   90.00
#
_symmetry.space_group_name_H-M   'P 1'
#
loop_
_entity.id
_entity.type
_entity.pdbx_description
1 polymer ?
#
loop_
_entity_poly.entity_id
_entity_poly.type
_entity_poly.pdbx_seq_one_letter_code
_entity_poly.pdbx_strand_id
1 'polypeptide(L)'
;MLVRLRTKWVAKRGIVEMCRDTWRFEELLNCLEGIHYLDESKLRVYLDAYDTQALYQKTGFLLEHYREDVLLSQEFIDYCKQKIGKSRRYMLSETDEKSRYNSEWELMVPEGLFKITEQGGDMLV
;
A
#
# COMPACT_ATOMS: atom_id res chain seq x y z
N MET A 1 22.08 -17.98 -5.02
CA MET A 1 22.14 -17.05 -3.86
C MET A 1 21.89 -15.59 -4.23
N LEU A 2 22.32 -15.11 -5.41
CA LEU A 2 22.11 -13.73 -5.89
C LEU A 2 20.65 -13.35 -6.24
N VAL A 3 19.79 -14.31 -6.58
CA VAL A 3 18.37 -14.05 -6.93
C VAL A 3 17.54 -13.60 -5.72
N ARG A 4 17.81 -14.16 -4.54
CA ARG A 4 17.12 -13.83 -3.28
C ARG A 4 17.47 -12.43 -2.72
N LEU A 5 18.62 -11.87 -3.10
CA LEU A 5 19.02 -10.52 -2.72
C LEU A 5 18.45 -9.47 -3.67
N ARG A 6 18.25 -9.80 -4.95
CA ARG A 6 17.55 -8.93 -5.91
C ARG A 6 16.07 -8.77 -5.56
N THR A 7 15.36 -9.84 -5.19
CA THR A 7 13.94 -9.75 -4.79
C THR A 7 13.73 -8.88 -3.54
N LYS A 8 14.62 -8.94 -2.55
CA LYS A 8 14.57 -8.05 -1.37
C LYS A 8 14.84 -6.56 -1.70
N TRP A 9 15.59 -6.26 -2.75
CA TRP A 9 15.88 -4.88 -3.18
C TRP A 9 14.82 -4.31 -4.12
N VAL A 10 14.22 -5.14 -4.99
CA VAL A 10 13.12 -4.72 -5.87
C VAL A 10 11.86 -4.42 -5.06
N ALA A 11 11.59 -5.18 -4.00
CA ALA A 11 10.46 -4.94 -3.09
C ALA A 11 10.49 -3.55 -2.40
N LYS A 12 11.69 -3.00 -2.11
CA LYS A 12 11.83 -1.71 -1.41
C LYS A 12 11.61 -0.47 -2.28
N ARG A 13 11.72 -0.56 -3.61
CA ARG A 13 11.25 0.48 -4.55
C ARG A 13 9.85 0.19 -5.08
N GLY A 14 9.48 -1.09 -5.13
CA GLY A 14 8.26 -1.59 -5.74
C GLY A 14 6.99 -1.01 -5.11
N ILE A 15 6.90 -0.88 -3.78
CA ILE A 15 5.64 -0.49 -3.12
C ILE A 15 5.09 0.85 -3.63
N VAL A 16 5.95 1.87 -3.75
CA VAL A 16 5.51 3.20 -4.18
C VAL A 16 5.18 3.22 -5.68
N GLU A 17 5.94 2.49 -6.51
CA GLU A 17 5.65 2.38 -7.95
C GLU A 17 4.44 1.48 -8.25
N MET A 18 4.17 0.48 -7.41
CA MET A 18 3.01 -0.41 -7.52
C MET A 18 1.73 0.27 -7.03
N CYS A 19 1.81 1.18 -6.05
CA CYS A 19 0.67 2.03 -5.67
C CYS A 19 0.31 3.07 -6.76
N ARG A 20 1.23 3.37 -7.68
CA ARG A 20 0.96 4.23 -8.83
C ARG A 20 0.13 3.51 -9.88
N ASP A 21 0.56 2.32 -10.28
CA ASP A 21 -0.13 1.52 -11.30
C ASP A 21 -1.10 0.56 -10.63
N THR A 22 -2.35 1.01 -10.46
CA THR A 22 -3.43 0.28 -9.79
C THR A 22 -3.76 -1.11 -10.33
N TRP A 23 -3.17 -1.47 -11.47
CA TRP A 23 -3.35 -2.72 -12.17
C TRP A 23 -2.69 -3.93 -11.49
N ARG A 24 -1.66 -3.74 -10.65
CA ARG A 24 -0.86 -4.84 -10.06
C ARG A 24 -1.04 -4.99 -8.55
N PHE A 25 -2.27 -4.85 -8.08
CA PHE A 25 -2.56 -4.77 -6.65
C PHE A 25 -2.37 -6.08 -5.88
N GLU A 26 -2.76 -7.23 -6.45
CA GLU A 26 -2.57 -8.54 -5.78
C GLU A 26 -1.09 -8.87 -5.57
N GLU A 27 -0.22 -8.54 -6.54
CA GLU A 27 1.22 -8.69 -6.39
C GLU A 27 1.81 -7.74 -5.33
N LEU A 28 1.21 -6.57 -5.14
CA LEU A 28 1.57 -5.64 -4.08
C LEU A 28 1.26 -6.22 -2.70
N LEU A 29 0.07 -6.78 -2.53
CA LEU A 29 -0.34 -7.41 -1.28
C LEU A 29 0.56 -8.61 -0.94
N ASN A 30 0.79 -9.51 -1.90
CA ASN A 30 1.71 -10.64 -1.73
C ASN A 30 3.14 -10.20 -1.38
N CYS A 31 3.61 -9.06 -1.93
CA CYS A 31 4.92 -8.51 -1.57
C CYS A 31 4.94 -7.98 -0.13
N LEU A 32 3.86 -7.34 0.33
CA LEU A 32 3.76 -6.79 1.68
C LEU A 32 3.73 -7.89 2.74
N GLU A 33 3.02 -9.00 2.51
CA GLU A 33 3.02 -10.16 3.42
C GLU A 33 4.42 -10.77 3.64
N GLY A 34 5.30 -10.67 2.63
CA GLY A 34 6.67 -11.17 2.71
C GLY A 34 7.69 -10.20 3.31
N ILE A 35 7.29 -8.97 3.68
CA ILE A 35 8.18 -7.94 4.20
C ILE A 35 7.96 -7.77 5.71
N HIS A 36 8.98 -8.06 6.51
CA HIS A 36 8.92 -7.88 7.97
C HIS A 36 9.42 -6.51 8.45
N TYR A 37 9.91 -5.65 7.55
CA TYR A 37 10.43 -4.33 7.90
C TYR A 37 10.53 -3.40 6.70
N LEU A 38 9.92 -2.21 6.81
CA LEU A 38 10.07 -1.11 5.87
C LEU A 38 10.87 0.04 6.47
N ASP A 39 11.73 0.64 5.64
CA ASP A 39 12.55 1.79 6.03
C ASP A 39 11.76 3.07 5.74
N GLU A 40 11.20 3.67 6.79
CA GLU A 40 10.40 4.90 6.68
C GLU A 40 11.13 6.04 5.99
N SER A 41 12.43 6.21 6.26
CA SER A 41 13.19 7.31 5.67
C SER A 41 13.25 7.15 4.15
N LYS A 42 13.42 5.92 3.66
CA LYS A 42 13.35 5.63 2.23
C LYS A 42 11.96 5.81 1.65
N LEU A 43 10.91 5.37 2.35
CA LEU A 43 9.53 5.56 1.90
C LEU A 43 9.18 7.05 1.76
N ARG A 44 9.55 7.88 2.74
CA ARG A 44 9.34 9.33 2.68
C ARG A 44 10.05 9.94 1.47
N VAL A 45 11.32 9.58 1.24
CA VAL A 45 12.08 10.04 0.06
C VAL A 45 11.38 9.67 -1.26
N TYR A 46 10.88 8.44 -1.40
CA TYR A 46 10.18 8.04 -2.62
C TYR A 46 8.83 8.75 -2.79
N LEU A 47 8.08 8.90 -1.70
CA LEU A 47 6.81 9.63 -1.73
C LEU A 47 7.01 11.11 -2.08
N ASP A 48 7.99 11.78 -1.45
CA ASP A 48 8.33 13.17 -1.72
C ASP A 48 8.93 13.39 -3.12
N ALA A 49 9.63 12.40 -3.68
CA ALA A 49 10.12 12.51 -5.06
C ALA A 49 8.99 12.58 -6.09
N TYR A 50 7.83 12.01 -5.76
CA TYR A 50 6.65 12.02 -6.62
C TYR A 50 5.63 13.10 -6.23
N ASP A 51 5.50 13.38 -4.94
CA ASP A 51 4.68 14.43 -4.32
C ASP A 51 3.26 14.55 -4.88
N THR A 52 2.56 13.42 -5.02
CA THR A 52 1.16 13.41 -5.49
C THR A 52 0.21 12.96 -4.38
N GLN A 53 -0.86 13.73 -4.16
CA GLN A 53 -1.89 13.43 -3.15
C GLN A 53 -2.43 12.01 -3.28
N ALA A 54 -2.69 11.56 -4.51
CA ALA A 54 -3.21 10.21 -4.76
C ALA A 54 -2.27 9.11 -4.26
N LEU A 55 -0.97 9.32 -4.36
CA LEU A 55 0.02 8.35 -3.90
C LEU A 55 0.08 8.31 -2.37
N TYR A 56 0.08 9.47 -1.70
CA TYR A 56 -0.01 9.53 -0.24
C TYR A 56 -1.30 8.90 0.29
N GLN A 57 -2.44 9.10 -0.39
CA GLN A 57 -3.72 8.49 -0.04
C GLN A 57 -3.68 6.96 -0.14
N LYS A 58 -3.26 6.43 -1.30
CA LYS A 58 -3.23 4.99 -1.56
C LYS A 58 -2.19 4.27 -0.70
N THR A 59 -0.96 4.78 -0.67
CA THR A 59 0.13 4.17 0.09
C THR A 59 -0.10 4.29 1.59
N GLY A 60 -0.59 5.44 2.06
CA GLY A 60 -0.91 5.64 3.47
C GLY A 60 -2.04 4.72 3.94
N PHE A 61 -3.14 4.62 3.19
CA PHE A 61 -4.23 3.70 3.51
C PHE A 61 -3.77 2.23 3.56
N LEU A 62 -2.99 1.81 2.58
CA LEU A 62 -2.50 0.44 2.50
C LEU A 62 -1.54 0.10 3.64
N LEU A 63 -0.58 0.98 3.90
CA LEU A 63 0.43 0.76 4.92
C LEU A 63 -0.09 0.97 6.35
N GLU A 64 -1.19 1.71 6.53
CA GLU A 64 -1.90 1.78 7.81
C GLU A 64 -2.47 0.40 8.20
N HIS A 65 -2.99 -0.36 7.23
CA HIS A 65 -3.51 -1.71 7.46
C HIS A 65 -2.40 -2.69 7.91
N TYR A 66 -1.25 -2.69 7.22
CA TYR A 66 -0.11 -3.57 7.52
C TYR A 66 0.88 -3.00 8.54
N ARG A 67 0.56 -1.87 9.18
CA ARG A 67 1.52 -1.07 9.95
C ARG A 67 2.30 -1.89 10.98
N GLU A 68 1.61 -2.76 11.70
CA GLU A 68 2.20 -3.63 12.74
C GLU A 68 3.09 -4.71 12.12
N ASP A 69 2.68 -5.31 11.00
CA ASP A 69 3.41 -6.38 10.31
C ASP A 69 4.72 -5.89 9.68
N VAL A 70 4.75 -4.64 9.19
CA VAL A 70 5.93 -4.02 8.56
C VAL A 70 6.72 -3.07 9.46
N LEU A 71 6.34 -2.98 10.75
CA LEU A 71 6.96 -2.13 11.78
C LEU A 71 7.03 -0.63 11.42
N LEU A 72 5.93 -0.09 10.91
CA LEU A 72 5.79 1.34 10.63
C LEU A 72 5.25 2.10 11.85
N SER A 73 5.77 3.30 12.08
CA SER A 73 5.29 4.18 13.14
C SER A 73 3.98 4.86 12.77
N GLN A 74 3.26 5.31 13.79
CA GLN A 74 2.13 6.23 13.58
C GLN A 74 2.59 7.55 12.95
N GLU A 75 3.80 8.01 13.22
CA GLU A 75 4.36 9.24 12.64
C GLU A 75 4.47 9.18 11.11
N PHE A 76 4.74 7.99 10.55
CA PHE A 76 4.75 7.80 9.10
C PHE A 76 3.34 7.91 8.50
N ILE A 77 2.33 7.38 9.19
CA ILE A 77 0.94 7.48 8.77
C ILE A 77 0.47 8.93 8.83
N ASP A 78 0.80 9.63 9.92
CA ASP A 78 0.48 11.04 10.10
C ASP A 78 1.17 11.91 9.05
N TYR A 79 2.42 11.59 8.72
CA TYR A 79 3.15 12.23 7.61
C TYR A 79 2.40 12.06 6.28
N CYS A 80 1.88 10.87 5.97
CA CYS A 80 1.07 10.67 4.77
C CYS A 80 -0.22 11.50 4.84
N LYS A 81 -0.93 11.50 5.97
CA LYS A 81 -2.17 12.29 6.16
C LYS A 81 -1.95 13.80 6.04
N GLN A 82 -0.77 14.33 6.38
CA GLN A 82 -0.46 15.76 6.18
C GLN A 82 -0.33 16.14 4.71
N LYS A 83 -0.08 15.16 3.82
CA LYS A 83 0.14 15.36 2.38
C LYS A 83 -1.10 15.06 1.53
N ILE A 84 -2.18 14.54 2.12
CA ILE A 84 -3.43 14.31 1.38
C ILE A 84 -4.27 15.59 1.28
N GLY A 85 -5.01 15.74 0.18
CA GLY A 85 -5.99 16.80 0.00
C GLY A 85 -7.42 16.26 0.16
N LYS A 86 -8.41 17.15 -0.03
CA LYS A 86 -9.85 16.80 0.00
C LYS A 86 -10.36 16.12 -1.28
N SER A 87 -9.43 15.64 -2.10
CA SER A 87 -9.77 15.14 -3.42
C SER A 87 -10.11 13.67 -3.31
N ARG A 88 -11.36 13.32 -3.63
CA ARG A 88 -11.79 11.93 -3.71
C ARG A 88 -10.95 11.20 -4.77
N ARG A 89 -10.37 10.07 -4.39
CA ARG A 89 -9.65 9.15 -5.29
C ARG A 89 -10.20 7.73 -5.17
N TYR A 90 -9.79 6.87 -6.08
CA TYR A 90 -10.16 5.45 -6.09
C TYR A 90 -8.93 4.59 -5.85
N MET A 91 -9.08 3.57 -5.01
CA MET A 91 -7.99 2.67 -4.64
C MET A 91 -7.54 1.80 -5.82
N LEU A 92 -8.48 1.27 -6.64
CA LEU A 92 -8.21 0.41 -7.80
C LEU A 92 -8.73 1.02 -9.11
N SER A 93 -10.03 0.88 -9.37
CA SER A 93 -10.70 1.43 -10.55
C SER A 93 -11.95 2.23 -10.16
N GLU A 94 -12.35 3.18 -11.00
CA GLU A 94 -13.63 3.90 -10.81
C GLU A 94 -14.85 3.03 -11.13
N THR A 95 -14.62 1.90 -11.82
CA THR A 95 -15.64 0.92 -12.25
C THR A 95 -15.94 -0.15 -11.20
N ASP A 96 -15.26 -0.13 -10.04
CA ASP A 96 -15.55 -1.06 -8.95
C ASP A 96 -16.87 -0.68 -8.26
N GLU A 97 -17.97 -1.27 -8.75
CA GLU A 97 -19.35 -1.03 -8.30
C GLU A 97 -19.55 -1.28 -6.80
N LYS A 98 -18.67 -2.04 -6.16
CA LYS A 98 -18.70 -2.34 -4.71
C LYS A 98 -17.55 -1.66 -3.96
N SER A 99 -17.53 -0.33 -4.00
CA SER A 99 -16.55 0.48 -3.26
C SER A 99 -17.19 1.28 -2.13
N ARG A 100 -16.53 1.34 -0.98
CA ARG A 100 -16.92 2.14 0.18
C ARG A 100 -16.02 3.35 0.34
N TYR A 101 -16.60 4.49 0.66
CA TYR A 101 -15.84 5.70 0.94
C TYR A 101 -15.17 5.65 2.31
N ASN A 102 -13.86 5.86 2.36
CA ASN A 102 -13.09 6.08 3.56
C ASN A 102 -12.78 7.58 3.69
N SER A 103 -13.36 8.23 4.71
CA SER A 103 -13.19 9.66 4.97
C SER A 103 -11.84 10.03 5.57
N GLU A 104 -11.15 9.09 6.23
CA GLU A 104 -9.81 9.35 6.78
C GLU A 104 -8.76 9.53 5.69
N TRP A 105 -8.96 8.87 4.55
CA TRP A 105 -8.04 8.90 3.40
C TRP A 105 -8.63 9.56 2.16
N GLU A 106 -9.88 10.03 2.23
CA GLU A 106 -10.63 10.60 1.09
C GLU A 106 -10.61 9.66 -0.13
N LEU A 107 -10.77 8.35 0.12
CA LEU A 107 -10.50 7.27 -0.83
C LEU A 107 -11.68 6.30 -0.95
N MET A 108 -12.08 5.97 -2.18
CA MET A 108 -13.01 4.88 -2.48
C MET A 108 -12.26 3.55 -2.46
N VAL A 109 -12.65 2.66 -1.55
CA VAL A 109 -11.98 1.39 -1.28
C VAL A 109 -12.90 0.23 -1.63
N PRO A 110 -12.51 -0.68 -2.52
CA PRO A 110 -13.28 -1.88 -2.84
C PRO A 110 -13.58 -2.72 -1.59
N GLU A 111 -14.80 -3.23 -1.51
CA GLU A 111 -15.17 -4.19 -0.47
C GLU A 111 -14.36 -5.47 -0.62
N GLY A 112 -13.84 -5.99 0.49
CA GLY A 112 -13.05 -7.22 0.48
C GLY A 112 -11.64 -7.06 -0.06
N LEU A 113 -11.11 -5.83 -0.16
CA LEU A 113 -9.74 -5.55 -0.60
C LEU A 113 -8.68 -6.47 0.04
N PHE A 114 -8.80 -6.74 1.34
CA PHE A 114 -7.87 -7.58 2.11
C PHE A 114 -8.34 -9.03 2.28
N LYS A 115 -9.51 -9.41 1.75
CA LYS A 115 -9.98 -10.81 1.82
C LYS A 115 -9.20 -11.73 0.88
N ILE A 116 -8.60 -11.18 -0.17
CA ILE A 116 -7.81 -11.92 -1.15
C ILE A 116 -6.54 -12.50 -0.49
N THR A 117 -5.96 -11.77 0.45
CA THR A 117 -4.78 -12.19 1.24
C THR A 117 -5.12 -13.19 2.34
N GLU A 118 -6.31 -13.10 2.94
CA GLU A 118 -6.72 -14.00 4.04
C GLU A 118 -7.07 -15.42 3.57
N GLN A 119 -7.42 -15.61 2.28
CA GLN A 119 -7.78 -16.93 1.73
C GLN A 119 -6.59 -17.77 1.23
N GLY A 120 -5.35 -17.28 1.37
CA GLY A 120 -4.14 -18.05 1.08
C GLY A 120 -3.73 -19.06 2.16
N GLY A 121 -4.53 -19.21 3.22
CA GLY A 121 -4.24 -20.01 4.40
C GLY A 121 -4.82 -21.43 4.43
N ASP A 122 -5.61 -21.85 3.44
CA ASP A 122 -6.09 -23.25 3.37
C ASP A 122 -5.04 -24.14 2.71
N MET A 123 -4.07 -24.53 3.53
CA MET A 123 -3.26 -25.70 3.29
C MET A 123 -4.19 -26.91 3.29
N LEU A 124 -4.37 -27.53 2.12
CA LEU A 124 -4.95 -28.85 1.99
C LEU A 124 -4.24 -29.80 2.97
N VAL A 125 -4.97 -30.27 3.99
CA VAL A 125 -4.70 -31.50 4.74
C VAL A 125 -5.96 -32.34 4.70
#